data_AF-A0A2E3J593-F1
#
_entry.id   AF-A0A2E3J593-F1
#
_cell.length_a   1.000
_cell.length_b   1.000
_cell.length_c   1.000
_cell.angle_alpha   90.00
_cell.angle_beta   90.00
_cell.angle_gamma   90.00
#
_symmetry.space_group_name_H-M   'P 1'
#
loop_
_entity.id
_entity.type
_entity.pdbx_description
1 polymer ?
#
loop_
_entity_poly.entity_id
_entity_poly.type
_entity_poly.pdbx_seq_one_letter_code
_entity_poly.pdbx_strand_id
1 'polypeptide(L)'
;MVQAYYNKEFGVKQLATETGTRQCGSALAVACSQYGFECKVYMVGISFEQKPFRKMMMAVWGVNCLPSPSEETECGKRILAEISDTPGRLGIAISEAVEDAVSREDTRYSLGSVLNHVLMHQTIRGLEAQKQMAKIDSKPDVVIGCVGGGSNFAGLAFLYLKDKIHGEDVTVVPTEPKACPALTRADFAYDFGDTAGHP
;
A
#
# COMPACT_ATOMS: atom_id res chain seq x y z
N MET A 1 -5.01 4.27 8.93
CA MET A 1 -5.72 4.32 10.23
C MET A 1 -5.30 3.22 11.18
N VAL A 2 -5.63 1.95 10.95
CA VAL A 2 -5.35 0.87 11.92
C VAL A 2 -3.85 0.70 12.22
N GLN A 3 -3.00 0.71 11.19
CA GLN A 3 -1.54 0.66 11.38
C GLN A 3 -1.02 1.84 12.21
N ALA A 4 -1.48 3.07 11.95
CA ALA A 4 -1.11 4.24 12.73
C ALA A 4 -1.57 4.13 14.19
N TYR A 5 -2.80 3.65 14.44
CA TYR A 5 -3.28 3.41 15.80
C TYR A 5 -2.36 2.45 16.59
N TYR A 6 -2.04 1.28 16.04
CA TYR A 6 -1.19 0.32 16.77
C TYR A 6 0.22 0.84 17.01
N ASN A 7 0.79 1.59 16.08
CA ASN A 7 2.09 2.22 16.28
C ASN A 7 2.03 3.32 17.36
N LYS A 8 0.86 3.93 17.60
CA LYS A 8 0.68 4.98 18.62
C LYS A 8 0.73 4.34 19.99
N GLU A 9 -0.05 3.27 20.15
CA GLU A 9 -0.07 2.47 21.37
C GLU A 9 1.31 1.88 21.68
N PHE A 10 2.09 1.56 20.64
CA PHE A 10 3.47 1.10 20.80
C PHE A 10 4.47 2.22 21.17
N GLY A 11 4.10 3.49 20.98
CA GLY A 11 4.97 4.64 21.29
C GLY A 11 5.91 5.08 20.16
N VAL A 12 5.66 4.64 18.92
CA VAL A 12 6.43 5.04 17.72
C VAL A 12 6.29 6.55 17.46
N LYS A 13 7.34 7.17 16.92
CA LYS A 13 7.37 8.62 16.64
C LYS A 13 7.19 8.92 15.15
N GLN A 14 7.76 8.08 14.29
CA GLN A 14 7.71 8.26 12.84
C GLN A 14 7.20 7.02 12.12
N LEU A 15 6.40 7.22 11.08
CA LEU A 15 6.07 6.18 10.11
C LEU A 15 6.69 6.49 8.76
N ALA A 16 7.41 5.51 8.21
CA ALA A 16 7.95 5.53 6.85
C ALA A 16 7.08 4.67 5.92
N THR A 17 6.89 5.12 4.68
CA THR A 17 6.17 4.35 3.65
C THR A 17 6.62 4.73 2.25
N GLU A 18 6.31 3.88 1.29
CA GLU A 18 6.48 4.11 -0.14
C GLU A 18 5.21 4.64 -0.81
N THR A 19 5.35 5.28 -1.96
CA THR A 19 4.21 5.46 -2.88
C THR A 19 4.60 5.58 -4.34
N GLY A 20 3.91 4.84 -5.21
CA GLY A 20 4.01 5.00 -6.67
C GLY A 20 2.89 5.90 -7.19
N THR A 21 1.68 5.36 -7.27
CA THR A 21 0.48 6.06 -7.78
C THR A 21 -0.26 6.88 -6.73
N ARG A 22 0.46 7.36 -5.70
CA ARG A 22 0.08 8.46 -4.79
C ARG A 22 -0.91 8.11 -3.65
N GLN A 23 -1.56 6.95 -3.66
CA GLN A 23 -2.69 6.67 -2.74
C GLN A 23 -2.24 6.29 -1.32
N CYS A 24 -1.29 5.35 -1.18
CA CYS A 24 -0.80 4.89 0.13
C CYS A 24 -0.24 6.05 0.98
N GLY A 25 0.69 6.83 0.40
CA GLY A 25 1.32 7.96 1.08
C GLY A 25 0.28 8.98 1.58
N SER A 26 -0.73 9.31 0.78
CA SER A 26 -1.79 10.24 1.22
C SER A 26 -2.68 9.67 2.33
N ALA A 27 -2.98 8.37 2.30
CA ALA A 27 -3.77 7.73 3.34
C ALA A 27 -3.00 7.65 4.67
N LEU A 28 -1.70 7.38 4.61
CA LEU A 28 -0.84 7.39 5.79
C LEU A 28 -0.64 8.81 6.32
N ALA A 29 -0.44 9.80 5.45
CA ALA A 29 -0.36 11.22 5.82
C ALA A 29 -1.55 11.69 6.66
N VAL A 30 -2.77 11.38 6.21
CA VAL A 30 -3.99 11.69 6.97
C VAL A 30 -3.99 10.96 8.32
N ALA A 31 -3.65 9.68 8.34
CA ALA A 31 -3.61 8.91 9.58
C ALA A 31 -2.57 9.49 10.56
N CYS A 32 -1.38 9.83 10.08
CA CYS A 32 -0.32 10.40 10.89
C CYS A 32 -0.70 11.75 11.49
N SER A 33 -1.29 12.65 10.69
CA SER A 33 -1.74 13.96 11.18
C SER A 33 -2.83 13.87 12.26
N GLN A 34 -3.70 12.85 12.21
CA GLN A 34 -4.71 12.64 13.25
C GLN A 34 -4.14 12.10 14.57
N TYR A 35 -3.05 11.34 14.51
CA TYR A 35 -2.45 10.71 15.68
C TYR A 35 -1.19 11.42 16.20
N GLY A 36 -0.70 12.44 15.49
CA GLY A 36 0.47 13.23 15.88
C GLY A 36 1.81 12.56 15.58
N PHE A 37 1.89 11.74 14.53
CA PHE A 37 3.14 11.13 14.08
C PHE A 37 3.87 12.00 13.06
N GLU A 38 5.19 11.87 13.03
CA GLU A 38 5.96 12.20 11.84
C GLU A 38 5.69 11.18 10.74
N CYS A 39 5.55 11.65 9.50
CA CYS A 39 5.30 10.81 8.34
C CYS A 39 6.33 11.13 7.27
N LYS A 40 7.10 10.11 6.88
CA LYS A 40 8.08 10.18 5.79
C LYS A 40 7.61 9.29 4.64
N VAL A 41 7.51 9.86 3.45
CA VAL A 41 7.00 9.16 2.27
C VAL A 41 8.06 9.19 1.18
N TYR A 42 8.47 8.01 0.72
CA TYR A 42 9.34 7.83 -0.42
C TYR A 42 8.49 7.62 -1.67
N MET A 43 8.45 8.63 -2.54
CA MET A 43 7.59 8.66 -3.71
C MET A 43 8.41 8.43 -4.98
N VAL A 44 8.03 7.44 -5.80
CA VAL A 44 8.72 7.10 -7.06
C VAL A 44 9.01 8.36 -7.89
N GLY A 45 10.27 8.60 -8.27
CA GLY A 45 10.79 9.86 -8.83
C GLY A 45 9.96 10.43 -9.98
N ILE A 46 9.71 9.65 -11.02
CA ILE A 46 8.89 10.11 -12.16
C ILE A 46 7.45 10.45 -11.73
N SER A 47 6.93 9.73 -10.72
CA SER A 47 5.63 10.07 -10.14
C SER A 47 5.72 11.33 -9.29
N PHE A 48 6.80 11.57 -8.56
CA PHE A 48 6.97 12.79 -7.77
C PHE A 48 6.89 14.05 -8.66
N GLU A 49 7.46 13.99 -9.85
CA GLU A 49 7.49 15.09 -10.83
C GLU A 49 6.16 15.28 -11.57
N GLN A 50 5.65 14.22 -12.19
CA GLN A 50 4.45 14.29 -13.04
C GLN A 50 3.16 14.54 -12.25
N LYS A 51 3.22 14.47 -10.92
CA LYS A 51 2.04 14.29 -10.06
C LYS A 51 2.00 15.23 -8.84
N PRO A 52 2.24 16.54 -8.99
CA PRO A 52 2.53 17.44 -7.87
C PRO A 52 1.37 17.60 -6.88
N PHE A 53 0.11 17.50 -7.33
CA PHE A 53 -1.05 17.72 -6.47
C PHE A 53 -1.11 16.84 -5.22
N ARG A 54 -0.65 15.59 -5.30
CA ARG A 54 -0.69 14.69 -4.12
C ARG A 54 0.48 14.95 -3.18
N LYS A 55 1.65 15.37 -3.69
CA LYS A 55 2.73 15.89 -2.86
C LYS A 55 2.26 17.12 -2.09
N MET A 56 1.61 18.07 -2.76
CA MET A 56 1.04 19.26 -2.12
C MET A 56 0.02 18.89 -1.05
N MET A 57 -0.87 17.93 -1.34
CA MET A 57 -1.85 17.43 -0.37
C MET A 57 -1.18 16.79 0.85
N MET A 58 -0.15 15.96 0.66
CA MET A 58 0.63 15.38 1.76
C MET A 58 1.34 16.46 2.59
N ALA A 59 1.87 17.51 1.94
CA ALA A 59 2.50 18.64 2.63
C ALA A 59 1.52 19.41 3.52
N VAL A 60 0.24 19.53 3.14
CA VAL A 60 -0.81 20.12 4.02
C VAL A 60 -0.97 19.34 5.33
N TRP A 61 -0.72 18.04 5.32
CA TRP A 61 -0.73 17.19 6.52
C TRP A 61 0.64 17.08 7.21
N GLY A 62 1.60 17.94 6.85
CA GLY A 62 2.92 17.99 7.48
C GLY A 62 3.87 16.85 7.10
N VAL A 63 3.60 16.15 6.00
CA VAL A 63 4.41 15.00 5.57
C VAL A 63 5.66 15.42 4.81
N ASN A 64 6.78 14.80 5.16
CA ASN A 64 8.01 14.88 4.37
C ASN A 64 7.96 13.86 3.22
N CYS A 65 7.59 14.33 2.03
CA CYS A 65 7.55 13.51 0.83
C CYS A 65 8.81 13.73 -0.01
N LEU A 66 9.60 12.68 -0.19
CA LEU A 66 10.86 12.68 -0.93
C LEU A 66 10.71 11.96 -2.27
N PRO A 67 11.38 12.40 -3.34
CA PRO A 67 11.53 11.59 -4.54
C PRO A 67 12.38 10.35 -4.21
N SER A 68 12.04 9.20 -4.81
CA SER A 68 12.77 7.94 -4.71
C SER A 68 13.29 7.54 -6.09
N PRO A 69 14.60 7.31 -6.27
CA PRO A 69 15.64 7.25 -5.23
C PRO A 69 15.94 8.61 -4.59
N SER A 70 16.32 8.62 -3.30
CA SER A 70 16.68 9.84 -2.56
C SER A 70 18.15 9.84 -2.10
N GLU A 71 18.68 11.01 -1.78
CA GLU A 71 20.00 11.17 -1.13
C GLU A 71 19.94 10.91 0.40
N GLU A 72 18.78 10.55 0.95
CA GLU A 72 18.54 10.39 2.39
C GLU A 72 18.83 8.97 2.90
N THR A 73 19.07 8.02 1.98
CA THR A 73 19.33 6.62 2.30
C THR A 73 20.55 6.12 1.52
N GLU A 74 21.28 5.16 2.05
CA GLU A 74 22.42 4.54 1.36
C GLU A 74 21.96 3.75 0.13
N CYS A 75 20.79 3.09 0.21
CA CYS A 75 20.18 2.46 -0.96
C CYS A 75 19.91 3.46 -2.08
N GLY A 76 19.32 4.61 -1.75
CA GLY A 76 19.02 5.67 -2.71
C GLY A 76 20.28 6.28 -3.32
N LYS A 77 21.26 6.67 -2.48
CA LYS A 77 22.57 7.19 -2.93
C LYS A 77 23.29 6.24 -3.88
N ARG A 78 23.33 4.94 -3.56
CA ARG A 78 23.96 3.92 -4.41
C ARG A 78 23.31 3.88 -5.79
N ILE A 79 21.98 3.87 -5.83
CA ILE A 79 21.24 3.82 -7.10
C ILE A 79 21.45 5.10 -7.92
N LEU A 80 21.48 6.28 -7.28
CA LEU A 80 21.77 7.55 -7.96
C LEU A 80 23.20 7.62 -8.49
N ALA A 81 24.17 7.02 -7.79
CA ALA A 81 25.54 6.92 -8.26
C ALA A 81 25.68 5.99 -9.48
N GLU A 82 24.90 4.91 -9.54
CA GLU A 82 24.88 3.97 -10.67
C GLU A 82 24.08 4.50 -11.86
N ILE A 83 22.93 5.15 -11.61
CA ILE A 83 21.98 5.62 -12.62
C ILE A 83 21.43 6.99 -12.21
N SER A 84 22.16 8.04 -12.55
CA SER A 84 21.86 9.42 -12.12
C SER A 84 20.50 9.97 -12.58
N ASP A 85 19.99 9.52 -13.74
CA ASP A 85 18.70 9.96 -14.31
C ASP A 85 17.64 8.85 -14.27
N THR A 86 17.64 8.03 -13.21
CA THR A 86 16.65 6.96 -13.04
C THR A 86 15.25 7.53 -12.74
N PRO A 87 14.19 7.05 -13.41
CA PRO A 87 12.82 7.47 -13.11
C PRO A 87 12.32 6.94 -11.76
N GLY A 88 13.09 6.09 -11.08
CA GLY A 88 12.69 5.37 -9.88
C GLY A 88 11.66 4.27 -10.15
N ARG A 89 11.49 3.37 -9.19
CA ARG A 89 10.51 2.28 -9.22
C ARG A 89 9.97 2.04 -7.82
N LEU A 90 8.77 1.44 -7.73
CA LEU A 90 8.11 1.22 -6.45
C LEU A 90 8.97 0.41 -5.48
N GLY A 91 9.64 -0.64 -5.97
CA GLY A 91 10.47 -1.46 -5.09
C GLY A 91 11.70 -0.74 -4.54
N ILE A 92 12.24 0.27 -5.24
CA ILE A 92 13.30 1.13 -4.68
C ILE A 92 12.74 1.97 -3.53
N ALA A 93 11.57 2.57 -3.73
CA ALA A 93 10.90 3.37 -2.69
C ALA A 93 10.54 2.52 -1.46
N ILE A 94 10.20 1.24 -1.64
CA ILE A 94 10.02 0.29 -0.52
C ILE A 94 11.35 0.10 0.21
N SER A 95 12.44 -0.17 -0.51
CA SER A 95 13.75 -0.40 0.09
C SER A 95 14.23 0.81 0.89
N GLU A 96 14.05 2.04 0.38
CA GLU A 96 14.40 3.25 1.14
C GLU A 96 13.51 3.45 2.38
N ALA A 97 12.20 3.21 2.25
CA ALA A 97 11.28 3.33 3.39
C ALA A 97 11.55 2.28 4.47
N VAL A 98 11.96 1.07 4.08
CA VAL A 98 12.40 0.02 5.00
C VAL A 98 13.73 0.42 5.64
N GLU A 99 14.72 0.90 4.86
CA GLU A 99 16.01 1.36 5.38
C GLU A 99 15.84 2.45 6.44
N ASP A 100 15.02 3.48 6.17
CA ASP A 100 14.72 4.56 7.12
C ASP A 100 14.06 4.04 8.41
N ALA A 101 13.20 3.03 8.29
CA ALA A 101 12.54 2.42 9.43
C ALA A 101 13.45 1.51 10.27
N VAL A 102 14.39 0.78 9.65
CA VAL A 102 15.30 -0.11 10.39
C VAL A 102 16.51 0.61 10.96
N SER A 103 16.86 1.76 10.39
CA SER A 103 17.99 2.59 10.84
C SER A 103 17.70 3.39 12.11
N ARG A 104 16.46 3.34 12.62
CA ARG A 104 15.98 4.11 13.76
C ARG A 104 15.11 3.26 14.68
N GLU A 105 15.25 3.44 15.99
CA GLU A 105 14.43 2.72 16.98
C GLU A 105 12.99 3.27 17.08
N ASP A 106 12.81 4.56 16.77
CA ASP A 106 11.57 5.31 16.91
C ASP A 106 10.71 5.36 15.63
N THR A 107 11.17 4.71 14.56
CA THR A 107 10.51 4.67 13.25
C THR A 107 10.01 3.28 12.93
N ARG A 108 8.84 3.17 12.28
CA ARG A 108 8.35 1.90 11.73
C ARG A 108 7.91 2.06 10.28
N TYR A 109 8.09 0.99 9.51
CA TYR A 109 7.59 0.91 8.15
C TYR A 109 6.12 0.51 8.13
N SER A 110 5.31 1.22 7.34
CA SER A 110 3.88 0.96 7.15
C SER A 110 3.60 0.62 5.69
N LEU A 111 3.38 -0.66 5.39
CA LEU A 111 3.09 -1.12 4.03
C LEU A 111 1.60 -0.98 3.68
N GLY A 112 1.30 -0.55 2.45
CA GLY A 112 -0.06 -0.27 2.00
C GLY A 112 -0.87 -1.45 1.44
N SER A 113 -0.25 -2.61 1.17
CA SER A 113 -0.93 -3.73 0.48
C SER A 113 -0.27 -5.10 0.73
N VAL A 114 -0.85 -6.16 0.16
CA VAL A 114 -0.36 -7.55 0.07
C VAL A 114 -0.33 -8.33 1.40
N LEU A 115 0.14 -7.73 2.49
CA LEU A 115 0.29 -8.42 3.77
C LEU A 115 -1.06 -8.79 4.40
N ASN A 116 -1.12 -9.97 5.01
CA ASN A 116 -2.33 -10.54 5.62
C ASN A 116 -3.06 -9.55 6.54
N HIS A 117 -2.32 -8.82 7.38
CA HIS A 117 -2.93 -7.84 8.28
C HIS A 117 -3.53 -6.64 7.53
N VAL A 118 -2.94 -6.22 6.41
CA VAL A 118 -3.52 -5.16 5.56
C VAL A 118 -4.81 -5.64 4.93
N LEU A 119 -4.84 -6.86 4.41
CA LEU A 119 -6.04 -7.48 3.85
C LEU A 119 -7.14 -7.56 4.92
N MET A 120 -6.79 -7.99 6.14
CA MET A 120 -7.70 -8.02 7.28
C MET A 120 -8.27 -6.63 7.61
N HIS A 121 -7.44 -5.58 7.70
CA HIS A 121 -7.91 -4.22 7.96
C HIS A 121 -8.92 -3.73 6.91
N GLN A 122 -8.80 -4.20 5.67
CA GLN A 122 -9.70 -3.81 4.58
C GLN A 122 -11.04 -4.56 4.58
N THR A 123 -11.18 -5.65 5.36
CA THR A 123 -12.41 -6.46 5.45
C THR A 123 -13.63 -5.71 5.99
N ILE A 124 -13.42 -4.54 6.60
CA ILE A 124 -14.50 -3.63 6.99
C ILE A 124 -15.44 -3.34 5.81
N ARG A 125 -14.90 -3.27 4.58
CA ARG A 125 -15.70 -3.09 3.36
C ARG A 125 -16.63 -4.26 3.08
N GLY A 126 -16.14 -5.49 3.19
CA GLY A 126 -16.96 -6.69 3.06
C GLY A 126 -18.03 -6.77 4.15
N LEU A 127 -17.66 -6.46 5.40
CA LEU A 127 -18.58 -6.47 6.55
C LEU A 127 -19.72 -5.46 6.35
N GLU A 128 -19.39 -4.25 5.89
CA GLU A 128 -20.36 -3.21 5.57
C GLU A 128 -21.22 -3.60 4.37
N ALA A 129 -20.62 -4.12 3.30
CA ALA A 129 -21.34 -4.55 2.11
C ALA A 129 -22.37 -5.65 2.41
N GLN A 130 -22.01 -6.67 3.18
CA GLN A 130 -22.97 -7.72 3.58
C GLN A 130 -24.14 -7.13 4.38
N LYS A 131 -23.87 -6.22 5.32
CA LYS A 131 -24.92 -5.52 6.08
C LYS A 131 -25.80 -4.65 5.19
N GLN A 132 -25.22 -3.98 4.20
CA GLN A 132 -25.96 -3.15 3.24
C GLN A 132 -26.86 -4.00 2.34
N MET A 133 -26.37 -5.13 1.85
CA MET A 133 -27.14 -6.08 1.03
C MET A 133 -28.28 -6.72 1.83
N ALA A 134 -28.03 -7.08 3.11
CA ALA A 134 -29.07 -7.61 4.00
C ALA A 134 -30.20 -6.60 4.27
N LYS A 135 -29.91 -5.29 4.31
CA LYS A 135 -30.94 -4.25 4.50
C LYS A 135 -31.94 -4.15 3.35
N ILE A 136 -31.60 -4.68 2.19
CA ILE A 136 -32.44 -4.70 0.99
C ILE A 136 -32.86 -6.13 0.61
N ASP A 137 -32.71 -7.08 1.54
CA ASP A 137 -33.02 -8.50 1.34
C ASP A 137 -32.43 -9.09 0.04
N SER A 138 -31.20 -8.69 -0.29
CA SER A 138 -30.52 -9.06 -1.53
C SER A 138 -29.17 -9.69 -1.26
N LYS A 139 -28.68 -10.46 -2.23
CA LYS A 139 -27.32 -11.02 -2.27
C LYS A 139 -26.75 -10.82 -3.68
N PRO A 140 -25.45 -10.58 -3.83
CA PRO A 140 -24.85 -10.44 -5.14
C PRO A 140 -24.63 -11.81 -5.79
N ASP A 141 -25.02 -11.95 -7.06
CA ASP A 141 -24.62 -13.11 -7.89
C ASP A 141 -23.14 -13.02 -8.28
N VAL A 142 -22.63 -11.79 -8.41
CA VAL A 142 -21.25 -11.51 -8.83
C VAL A 142 -20.62 -10.44 -7.95
N VAL A 143 -19.42 -10.71 -7.46
CA VAL A 143 -18.54 -9.75 -6.78
C VAL A 143 -17.30 -9.55 -7.61
N ILE A 144 -17.11 -8.34 -8.12
CA ILE A 144 -16.01 -7.96 -9.01
C ILE A 144 -15.17 -6.83 -8.41
N GLY A 145 -13.87 -6.84 -8.64
CA GLY A 145 -13.01 -5.73 -8.25
C GLY A 145 -11.60 -5.82 -8.82
N CYS A 146 -10.92 -4.67 -8.86
CA CYS A 146 -9.59 -4.58 -9.45
C CYS A 146 -8.50 -5.02 -8.47
N VAL A 147 -7.44 -5.62 -9.02
CA VAL A 147 -6.31 -6.15 -8.28
C VAL A 147 -5.05 -5.42 -8.73
N GLY A 148 -4.61 -4.46 -7.88
CA GLY A 148 -3.22 -4.02 -7.84
C GLY A 148 -2.44 -4.97 -6.94
N GLY A 149 -2.11 -4.53 -5.72
CA GLY A 149 -1.63 -5.44 -4.67
C GLY A 149 -2.72 -6.24 -3.94
N GLY A 150 -3.94 -6.30 -4.48
CA GLY A 150 -5.04 -7.14 -3.98
C GLY A 150 -5.80 -6.70 -2.72
N SER A 151 -5.27 -5.80 -1.90
CA SER A 151 -5.88 -5.45 -0.59
C SER A 151 -7.32 -4.93 -0.69
N ASN A 152 -7.63 -4.18 -1.75
CA ASN A 152 -8.95 -3.63 -1.96
C ASN A 152 -9.99 -4.68 -2.37
N PHE A 153 -9.59 -5.56 -3.29
CA PHE A 153 -10.41 -6.67 -3.74
C PHE A 153 -10.64 -7.65 -2.60
N ALA A 154 -9.58 -8.04 -1.89
CA ALA A 154 -9.67 -8.92 -0.73
C ALA A 154 -10.60 -8.35 0.36
N GLY A 155 -10.48 -7.05 0.66
CA GLY A 155 -11.31 -6.38 1.67
C GLY A 155 -12.81 -6.45 1.40
N LEU A 156 -13.23 -6.51 0.14
CA LEU A 156 -14.62 -6.75 -0.23
C LEU A 156 -14.92 -8.24 -0.40
N ALA A 157 -14.16 -8.92 -1.25
CA ALA A 157 -14.47 -10.23 -1.78
C ALA A 157 -14.24 -11.38 -0.79
N PHE A 158 -13.35 -11.26 0.21
CA PHE A 158 -13.04 -12.38 1.10
C PHE A 158 -14.23 -12.84 1.93
N LEU A 159 -15.15 -11.94 2.31
CA LEU A 159 -16.37 -12.36 3.02
C LEU A 159 -17.33 -13.12 2.13
N TYR A 160 -17.49 -12.70 0.88
CA TYR A 160 -18.31 -13.43 -0.09
C TYR A 160 -17.63 -14.74 -0.54
N LEU A 161 -16.29 -14.78 -0.56
CA LEU A 161 -15.54 -16.01 -0.81
C LEU A 161 -15.73 -17.02 0.33
N LYS A 162 -15.73 -16.55 1.60
CA LYS A 162 -16.09 -17.35 2.77
C LYS A 162 -17.50 -17.92 2.59
N ASP A 163 -18.47 -17.09 2.22
CA ASP A 163 -19.85 -17.54 1.97
C ASP A 163 -19.92 -18.58 0.84
N LYS A 164 -19.18 -18.37 -0.27
CA LYS A 164 -19.05 -19.34 -1.37
C LYS A 164 -18.50 -20.68 -0.90
N ILE A 165 -17.44 -20.66 -0.08
CA ILE A 165 -16.83 -21.88 0.51
C ILE A 165 -17.87 -22.64 1.36
N HIS A 166 -18.84 -21.93 1.96
CA HIS A 166 -19.93 -22.51 2.73
C HIS A 166 -21.20 -22.84 1.91
N GLY A 167 -21.12 -22.78 0.57
CA GLY A 167 -22.17 -23.28 -0.32
C GLY A 167 -23.07 -22.21 -0.96
N GLU A 168 -22.80 -20.92 -0.76
CA GLU A 168 -23.52 -19.85 -1.47
C GLU A 168 -23.09 -19.78 -2.94
N ASP A 169 -24.05 -19.59 -3.84
CA ASP A 169 -23.80 -19.44 -5.27
C ASP A 169 -23.46 -17.98 -5.62
N VAL A 170 -22.19 -17.63 -5.44
CA VAL A 170 -21.66 -16.31 -5.79
C VAL A 170 -20.41 -16.44 -6.64
N THR A 171 -20.30 -15.66 -7.70
CA THR A 171 -19.12 -15.61 -8.57
C THR A 171 -18.21 -14.46 -8.16
N VAL A 172 -16.94 -14.75 -7.91
CA VAL A 172 -15.95 -13.76 -7.47
C VAL A 172 -14.92 -13.56 -8.59
N VAL A 173 -14.82 -12.33 -9.12
CA VAL A 173 -14.04 -12.01 -10.32
C VAL A 173 -12.99 -10.94 -10.01
N PRO A 174 -11.71 -11.33 -9.86
CA PRO A 174 -10.62 -10.37 -9.83
C PRO A 174 -10.35 -9.83 -11.24
N THR A 175 -10.05 -8.53 -11.36
CA THR A 175 -9.66 -7.90 -12.63
C THR A 175 -8.30 -7.23 -12.52
N GLU A 176 -7.52 -7.26 -13.59
CA GLU A 176 -6.18 -6.67 -13.63
C GLU A 176 -5.93 -5.92 -14.94
N PRO A 177 -4.96 -4.98 -14.98
CA PRO A 177 -4.62 -4.31 -16.23
C PRO A 177 -3.84 -5.24 -17.17
N LYS A 178 -4.23 -5.26 -18.45
CA LYS A 178 -3.49 -5.98 -19.51
C LYS A 178 -1.99 -5.59 -19.58
N ALA A 179 -1.66 -4.36 -19.20
CA ALA A 179 -0.29 -3.85 -19.20
C ALA A 179 0.61 -4.45 -18.09
N CYS A 180 0.01 -5.01 -17.02
CA CYS A 180 0.73 -5.66 -15.93
C CYS A 180 -0.07 -6.90 -15.47
N PRO A 181 -0.04 -7.99 -16.26
CA PRO A 181 -0.93 -9.14 -16.11
C PRO A 181 -0.39 -10.18 -15.12
N ALA A 182 -0.26 -9.80 -13.84
CA ALA A 182 0.28 -10.68 -12.80
C ALA A 182 -0.62 -11.90 -12.50
N LEU A 183 -1.94 -11.74 -12.48
CA LEU A 183 -2.90 -12.80 -12.19
C LEU A 183 -3.07 -13.79 -13.33
N THR A 184 -3.01 -13.33 -14.58
CA THR A 184 -3.30 -14.16 -15.76
C THR A 184 -2.07 -14.71 -16.46
N ARG A 185 -0.86 -14.20 -16.17
CA ARG A 185 0.36 -14.60 -16.88
C ARG A 185 1.61 -14.82 -16.01
N ALA A 186 1.61 -14.45 -14.73
CA ALA A 186 2.78 -14.68 -13.88
C ALA A 186 2.80 -16.10 -13.31
N ASP A 187 4.00 -16.56 -12.97
CA ASP A 187 4.20 -17.83 -12.27
C ASP A 187 3.74 -17.73 -10.81
N PHE A 188 3.18 -18.81 -10.29
CA PHE A 188 2.87 -18.92 -8.87
C PHE A 188 4.06 -19.50 -8.13
N ALA A 189 4.97 -18.63 -7.70
CA ALA A 189 6.22 -18.97 -7.02
C ALA A 189 6.50 -18.02 -5.84
N TYR A 190 7.48 -18.39 -5.02
CA TYR A 190 8.05 -17.45 -4.05
C TYR A 190 8.83 -16.35 -4.78
N ASP A 191 8.58 -15.11 -4.40
CA ASP A 191 9.25 -13.92 -4.93
C ASP A 191 9.32 -12.83 -3.85
N PHE A 192 10.17 -11.83 -4.06
CA PHE A 192 10.41 -10.75 -3.10
C PHE A 192 9.36 -9.64 -3.22
N GLY A 193 9.00 -9.06 -2.07
CA GLY A 193 8.06 -7.93 -2.01
C GLY A 193 8.68 -6.56 -2.32
N ASP A 194 10.01 -6.49 -2.44
CA ASP A 194 10.79 -5.28 -2.66
C ASP A 194 12.05 -5.55 -3.51
N THR A 195 12.74 -4.50 -3.96
CA THR A 195 13.88 -4.63 -4.89
C THR A 195 15.22 -4.85 -4.18
N ALA A 196 15.34 -4.59 -2.87
CA ALA A 196 16.58 -4.84 -2.13
C ALA A 196 16.77 -6.32 -1.76
N GLY A 197 15.75 -7.16 -1.92
CA GLY A 197 15.85 -8.62 -1.83
C GLY A 197 16.66 -9.28 -2.96
N HIS A 198 17.07 -8.53 -3.99
CA HIS A 198 17.96 -9.04 -5.04
C HIS A 198 19.44 -8.80 -4.67
N PRO A 199 20.27 -9.87 -4.63
CA PRO A 199 21.74 -9.72 -4.69
C PRO A 199 22.20 -9.20 -6.06
#